data_AF-A0A256W4K4-F1
#
_entry.id   AF-A0A256W4K4-F1
#
_cell.length_a   1.000
_cell.length_b   1.000
_cell.length_c   1.000
_cell.angle_alpha   90.00
_cell.angle_beta   90.00
_cell.angle_gamma   90.00
#
_symmetry.space_group_name_H-M   'P 1'
#
loop_
_entity.id
_entity.type
_entity.pdbx_description
1 polymer ?
#
loop_
_entity_poly.entity_id
_entity_poly.type
_entity_poly.pdbx_seq_one_letter_code
_entity_poly.pdbx_strand_id
1 'polypeptide(L)'
;FFTETLYPHFHEHPPLAMALQSIFFRLFGDSIYIERLYSVGTFAITAFIINKIWKLITPQEHKQLAWLPLLFTALIPLITWSATNNMLENTMMIFTLLATLFIIKSTESHRIINIKLAGFMLALGVLSKGLVALYPLSLLFWILIFKRNISIKQFFTDTVILTIGLVIPFILLFLFVPESYDSLLAYFNKQVVGSIQNVQTVDSRFWILVKLISEHITIGVIILLIYVFTRKSKVGKSNNGWAYAIIALAFSGVLPIMISMKQSGFYILSTFPLFAIALSLLIAPRVLLLTNKIDIKSKGFKIFRTVSYSLLAISILLVGMQIGKYGRDKDRLEDIYSIIEVVPKGSTISIANYIYGEWSIHAYFYRYANISLETKMPYEQQFLLFRTNSKNEIPANYIKQDMGLKEFILLKRK
;
A
#
# COMPACT_ATOMS: atom_id res chain seq x y z
N PHE A 1 4.78 12.35 -16.57
CA PHE A 1 3.89 11.70 -17.56
C PHE A 1 3.96 10.20 -17.37
N PHE A 2 2.95 9.44 -17.81
CA PHE A 2 3.02 7.97 -17.80
C PHE A 2 3.69 7.44 -19.07
N THR A 3 3.20 7.86 -20.23
CA THR A 3 3.87 7.75 -21.54
C THR A 3 3.61 9.04 -22.34
N GLU A 4 4.15 9.17 -23.55
CA GLU A 4 3.91 10.35 -24.39
C GLU A 4 2.46 10.39 -24.92
N THR A 5 1.85 9.23 -25.11
CA THR A 5 0.53 9.08 -25.75
C THR A 5 -0.59 8.74 -24.77
N LEU A 6 -0.25 8.11 -23.64
CA LEU A 6 -1.16 7.74 -22.56
C LEU A 6 -0.77 8.49 -21.28
N TYR A 7 -1.66 9.37 -20.83
CA TYR A 7 -1.48 10.29 -19.69
C TYR A 7 -0.17 11.12 -19.77
N PRO A 8 -0.01 11.96 -20.80
CA PRO A 8 1.12 12.90 -20.90
C PRO A 8 1.18 13.88 -19.72
N HIS A 9 0.03 14.17 -19.09
CA HIS A 9 -0.02 14.84 -17.80
C HIS A 9 -0.61 13.89 -16.77
N PHE A 10 0.23 13.40 -15.85
CA PHE A 10 -0.16 12.37 -14.89
C PHE A 10 -0.65 13.00 -13.59
N HIS A 11 -1.97 13.07 -13.44
CA HIS A 11 -2.64 13.59 -12.24
C HIS A 11 -3.47 12.51 -11.53
N GLU A 12 -3.16 11.22 -11.76
CA GLU A 12 -3.92 10.13 -11.12
C GLU A 12 -3.62 9.99 -9.63
N HIS A 13 -2.43 10.37 -9.18
CA HIS A 13 -2.02 10.26 -7.78
C HIS A 13 -1.14 11.44 -7.36
N PRO A 14 -1.19 11.82 -6.06
CA PRO A 14 -0.22 12.76 -5.50
C PRO A 14 1.22 12.24 -5.60
N PRO A 15 2.23 13.11 -5.69
CA PRO A 15 3.54 12.75 -6.23
C PRO A 15 4.53 12.13 -5.24
N LEU A 16 4.30 12.23 -3.92
CA LEU A 16 5.37 11.97 -2.93
C LEU A 16 5.87 10.53 -2.94
N ALA A 17 4.97 9.54 -2.98
CA ALA A 17 5.38 8.13 -2.96
C ALA A 17 6.24 7.78 -4.20
N MET A 18 5.83 8.27 -5.38
CA MET A 18 6.60 8.10 -6.62
C MET A 18 7.94 8.86 -6.56
N ALA A 19 7.95 10.08 -6.01
CA ALA A 19 9.17 10.86 -5.83
C ALA A 19 10.17 10.16 -4.90
N LEU A 20 9.72 9.62 -3.76
CA LEU A 20 10.56 8.87 -2.84
C LEU A 20 11.14 7.61 -3.50
N GLN A 21 10.33 6.89 -4.28
CA GLN A 21 10.82 5.73 -5.03
C GLN A 21 11.80 6.15 -6.15
N SER A 22 11.61 7.30 -6.77
CA SER A 22 12.56 7.82 -7.78
C SER A 22 13.95 8.06 -7.21
N ILE A 23 14.05 8.43 -5.93
CA ILE A 23 15.35 8.58 -5.25
C ILE A 23 16.05 7.21 -5.18
N PHE A 24 15.32 6.14 -4.88
CA PHE A 24 15.90 4.78 -4.87
C PHE A 24 16.42 4.38 -6.24
N PHE A 25 15.68 4.67 -7.31
CA PHE A 25 16.16 4.40 -8.67
C PHE A 25 17.41 5.22 -9.03
N ARG A 26 17.48 6.48 -8.63
CA ARG A 26 18.66 7.32 -8.86
C ARG A 26 19.90 6.83 -8.10
N LEU A 27 19.71 6.29 -6.90
CA LEU A 27 20.81 5.83 -6.05
C LEU A 27 21.28 4.40 -6.39
N PHE A 28 20.36 3.51 -6.75
CA PHE A 28 20.64 2.07 -6.89
C PHE A 28 20.42 1.51 -8.30
N GLY A 29 20.00 2.35 -9.26
CA GLY A 29 19.73 1.98 -10.64
C GLY A 29 18.27 1.61 -10.91
N ASP A 30 17.95 1.42 -12.19
CA ASP A 30 16.61 1.06 -12.67
C ASP A 30 16.46 -0.45 -12.84
N SER A 31 15.86 -1.11 -11.86
CA SER A 31 15.50 -2.52 -11.97
C SER A 31 14.32 -2.90 -11.07
N ILE A 32 13.68 -4.02 -11.38
CA ILE A 32 12.60 -4.59 -10.55
C ILE A 32 13.07 -4.91 -9.12
N TYR A 33 14.36 -5.17 -8.91
CA TYR A 33 14.90 -5.45 -7.59
C TYR A 33 14.93 -4.21 -6.72
N ILE A 34 15.15 -3.02 -7.30
CA ILE A 34 15.13 -1.75 -6.55
C ILE A 34 13.71 -1.39 -6.11
N GLU A 35 12.70 -1.68 -6.95
CA GLU A 35 11.28 -1.54 -6.56
C GLU A 35 10.93 -2.45 -5.37
N ARG A 36 11.37 -3.71 -5.44
CA ARG A 36 11.15 -4.68 -4.35
C ARG A 36 11.88 -4.27 -3.09
N LEU A 37 13.11 -3.74 -3.21
CA LEU A 37 13.88 -3.24 -2.08
C LEU A 37 13.17 -2.04 -1.41
N TYR A 38 12.69 -1.08 -2.20
CA TYR A 38 11.88 0.03 -1.69
C TYR A 38 10.66 -0.49 -0.93
N SER A 39 9.89 -1.38 -1.56
CA SER A 39 8.69 -1.96 -0.95
C SER A 39 8.99 -2.70 0.35
N VAL A 40 9.99 -3.60 0.38
CA VAL A 40 10.41 -4.29 1.61
C VAL A 40 10.87 -3.28 2.68
N GLY A 41 11.59 -2.23 2.28
CA GLY A 41 11.99 -1.13 3.16
C GLY A 41 10.79 -0.45 3.82
N THR A 42 9.72 -0.19 3.06
CA THR A 42 8.51 0.42 3.63
C THR A 42 7.83 -0.47 4.68
N PHE A 43 7.82 -1.79 4.48
CA PHE A 43 7.30 -2.75 5.46
C PHE A 43 8.18 -2.86 6.70
N ALA A 44 9.51 -2.82 6.55
CA ALA A 44 10.42 -2.81 7.69
C ALA A 44 10.22 -1.56 8.57
N ILE A 45 10.07 -0.39 7.94
CA ILE A 45 9.77 0.87 8.65
C ILE A 45 8.40 0.79 9.33
N THR A 46 7.38 0.27 8.65
CA THR A 46 6.05 0.04 9.20
C THR A 46 6.10 -0.86 10.45
N ALA A 47 6.81 -1.98 10.37
CA ALA A 47 7.00 -2.90 11.49
C ALA A 47 7.70 -2.23 12.68
N PHE A 48 8.72 -1.41 12.40
CA PHE A 48 9.38 -0.62 13.44
C PHE A 48 8.41 0.36 14.12
N ILE A 49 7.56 1.05 13.37
CA ILE A 49 6.57 2.00 13.92
C ILE A 49 5.51 1.26 14.75
N ILE A 50 5.00 0.11 14.28
CA ILE A 50 4.08 -0.76 15.05
C ILE A 50 4.71 -1.14 16.39
N ASN A 51 5.99 -1.53 16.39
CA ASN A 51 6.73 -1.86 17.62
C ASN A 51 6.77 -0.66 18.60
N LYS A 52 7.01 0.55 18.08
CA LYS A 52 7.02 1.78 18.89
C LYS A 52 5.64 2.11 19.45
N ILE A 53 4.59 2.04 18.64
CA ILE A 53 3.21 2.25 19.09
C ILE A 53 2.87 1.23 20.19
N TRP A 54 3.14 -0.05 19.96
CA TRP A 54 2.89 -1.11 20.93
C TRP A 54 3.55 -0.84 22.27
N LYS A 55 4.86 -0.54 22.27
CA LYS A 55 5.62 -0.30 23.51
C LYS A 55 5.18 0.94 24.28
N LEU A 56 4.55 1.90 23.59
CA LEU A 56 4.03 3.13 24.17
C LEU A 56 2.69 2.87 24.89
N ILE A 57 1.78 2.14 24.24
CA ILE A 57 0.41 1.95 24.74
C ILE A 57 0.23 0.75 25.67
N THR A 58 1.24 -0.11 25.80
CA THR A 58 1.16 -1.33 26.62
C THR A 58 1.87 -1.22 27.97
N PRO A 59 1.32 -1.86 29.02
CA PRO A 59 2.03 -2.06 30.28
C PRO A 59 3.34 -2.81 30.10
N GLN A 60 4.28 -2.66 31.04
CA GLN A 60 5.62 -3.27 30.93
C GLN A 60 5.60 -4.77 30.66
N GLU A 61 4.75 -5.52 31.36
CA GLU A 61 4.57 -6.97 31.19
C GLU A 61 4.17 -7.40 29.77
N HIS A 62 3.50 -6.52 29.00
CA HIS A 62 3.04 -6.80 27.64
C HIS A 62 4.01 -6.27 26.57
N LYS A 63 5.04 -5.48 26.91
CA LYS A 63 5.98 -4.94 25.91
C LYS A 63 6.76 -6.03 25.18
N GLN A 64 6.99 -7.18 25.83
CA GLN A 64 7.62 -8.35 25.20
C GLN A 64 6.76 -8.99 24.10
N LEU A 65 5.45 -8.73 24.09
CA LEU A 65 4.52 -9.23 23.09
C LEU A 65 4.46 -8.35 21.83
N ALA A 66 5.43 -7.46 21.61
CA ALA A 66 5.47 -6.60 20.43
C ALA A 66 5.56 -7.38 19.10
N TRP A 67 5.91 -8.67 19.15
CA TRP A 67 5.86 -9.57 17.99
C TRP A 67 4.42 -9.92 17.58
N LEU A 68 3.44 -9.84 18.49
CA LEU A 68 2.05 -10.22 18.23
C LEU A 68 1.35 -9.32 17.21
N PRO A 69 1.36 -7.97 17.34
CA PRO A 69 0.78 -7.12 16.30
C PRO A 69 1.53 -7.20 14.97
N LEU A 70 2.82 -7.51 14.99
CA LEU A 70 3.60 -7.75 13.78
C LEU A 70 3.17 -9.05 13.08
N LEU A 71 2.99 -10.13 13.85
CA LEU A 71 2.47 -11.39 13.34
C LEU A 71 1.07 -11.20 12.76
N PHE A 72 0.16 -10.55 13.49
CA PHE A 72 -1.19 -10.29 12.98
C PHE A 72 -1.16 -9.45 11.71
N THR A 73 -0.32 -8.41 11.63
CA THR A 73 -0.16 -7.62 10.40
C THR A 73 0.34 -8.48 9.22
N ALA A 74 1.32 -9.36 9.46
CA ALA A 74 1.88 -10.25 8.43
C ALA A 74 0.92 -11.35 7.97
N LEU A 75 -0.05 -11.74 8.81
CA LEU A 75 -1.06 -12.74 8.48
C LEU A 75 -2.21 -12.20 7.61
N ILE A 76 -2.25 -10.89 7.36
CA ILE A 76 -3.25 -10.26 6.50
C ILE A 76 -2.80 -10.43 5.04
N PRO A 77 -3.52 -11.20 4.20
CA PRO A 77 -3.09 -11.48 2.84
C PRO A 77 -2.80 -10.22 2.03
N LEU A 78 -3.66 -9.20 2.13
CA LEU A 78 -3.48 -7.97 1.36
C LEU A 78 -2.21 -7.20 1.71
N ILE A 79 -1.75 -7.27 2.96
CA ILE A 79 -0.47 -6.67 3.39
C ILE A 79 0.68 -7.31 2.61
N THR A 80 0.74 -8.64 2.56
CA THR A 80 1.79 -9.36 1.82
C THR A 80 1.69 -9.13 0.30
N TRP A 81 0.48 -9.13 -0.25
CA TRP A 81 0.24 -8.82 -1.66
C TRP A 81 0.73 -7.41 -2.01
N SER A 82 0.42 -6.41 -1.18
CA SER A 82 0.84 -5.04 -1.40
C SER A 82 2.36 -4.86 -1.35
N ALA A 83 3.05 -5.61 -0.49
CA ALA A 83 4.51 -5.67 -0.46
C ALA A 83 5.09 -6.16 -1.79
N THR A 84 4.52 -7.22 -2.36
CA THR A 84 5.02 -7.77 -3.62
C THR A 84 4.71 -6.92 -4.85
N ASN A 85 3.68 -6.06 -4.77
CA ASN A 85 3.22 -5.22 -5.89
C ASN A 85 3.61 -3.74 -5.76
N ASN A 86 4.39 -3.36 -4.73
CA ASN A 86 4.89 -2.01 -4.52
C ASN A 86 3.78 -0.93 -4.61
N MET A 87 2.71 -1.11 -3.83
CA MET A 87 1.60 -0.17 -3.84
C MET A 87 1.94 1.14 -3.10
N LEU A 88 1.38 2.25 -3.56
CA LEU A 88 1.58 3.58 -2.95
C LEU A 88 1.12 3.61 -1.48
N GLU A 89 0.15 2.77 -1.16
CA GLU A 89 -0.38 2.57 0.19
C GLU A 89 0.69 2.09 1.17
N ASN A 90 1.76 1.43 0.70
CA ASN A 90 2.88 1.03 1.55
C ASN A 90 3.56 2.26 2.16
N THR A 91 3.77 3.32 1.36
CA THR A 91 4.35 4.58 1.81
C THR A 91 3.36 5.40 2.63
N MET A 92 2.10 5.46 2.20
CA MET A 92 1.04 6.13 2.98
C MET A 92 0.91 5.53 4.39
N MET A 93 1.00 4.20 4.52
CA MET A 93 0.90 3.47 5.78
C MET A 93 1.98 3.89 6.79
N ILE A 94 3.20 4.18 6.34
CA ILE A 94 4.25 4.73 7.20
C ILE A 94 3.80 6.05 7.80
N PHE A 95 3.32 6.97 6.96
CA PHE A 95 2.94 8.31 7.39
C PHE A 95 1.70 8.32 8.29
N THR A 96 0.68 7.50 8.01
CA THR A 96 -0.50 7.41 8.88
C THR A 96 -0.18 6.77 10.23
N LEU A 97 0.73 5.79 10.27
CA LEU A 97 1.21 5.21 11.53
C LEU A 97 2.13 6.16 12.30
N LEU A 98 2.98 6.95 11.63
CA LEU A 98 3.76 8.00 12.30
C LEU A 98 2.85 9.08 12.89
N ALA A 99 1.83 9.53 12.16
CA ALA A 99 0.83 10.45 12.68
C ALA A 99 0.14 9.87 13.94
N THR A 100 -0.27 8.60 13.87
CA THR A 100 -0.84 7.87 15.00
C THR A 100 0.13 7.82 16.19
N LEU A 101 1.40 7.45 15.95
CA LEU A 101 2.44 7.38 16.99
C LEU A 101 2.64 8.74 17.66
N PHE A 102 2.72 9.82 16.89
CA PHE A 102 2.92 11.16 17.44
C PHE A 102 1.70 11.65 18.23
N ILE A 103 0.47 11.39 17.78
CA ILE A 103 -0.75 11.70 18.56
C ILE A 103 -0.77 10.91 19.88
N ILE A 104 -0.35 9.65 19.90
CA ILE A 104 -0.26 8.89 21.15
C ILE A 104 0.82 9.51 22.05
N LYS A 105 2.01 9.81 21.50
CA LYS A 105 3.13 10.38 22.24
C LYS A 105 2.82 11.76 22.84
N SER A 106 1.96 12.55 22.19
CA SER A 106 1.54 13.86 22.71
C SER A 106 0.72 13.77 24.00
N THR A 107 0.14 12.59 24.31
CA THR A 107 -0.56 12.35 25.58
C THR A 107 0.40 12.10 26.75
N GLU A 108 1.67 11.84 26.49
CA GLU A 108 2.70 11.58 27.50
C GLU A 108 3.69 12.74 27.64
N SER A 109 4.22 13.26 26.53
CA SER A 109 5.27 14.29 26.55
C SER A 109 5.26 15.16 25.30
N HIS A 110 5.92 16.33 25.38
CA HIS A 110 6.15 17.24 24.25
C HIS A 110 4.90 17.48 23.37
N ARG A 111 3.74 17.65 24.04
CA ARG A 111 2.40 17.65 23.43
C ARG A 111 2.34 18.42 22.12
N ILE A 112 2.69 19.70 22.16
CA ILE A 112 2.56 20.61 21.00
C ILE A 112 3.44 20.18 19.82
N ILE A 113 4.69 19.78 20.09
CA ILE A 113 5.64 19.36 19.04
C ILE A 113 5.13 18.08 18.38
N ASN A 114 4.69 17.09 19.18
CA ASN A 114 4.17 15.84 18.66
C ASN A 114 2.89 16.03 17.85
N ILE A 115 1.95 16.90 18.28
CA ILE A 115 0.75 17.19 17.49
C ILE A 115 1.10 17.88 16.16
N LYS A 116 2.05 18.82 16.14
CA LYS A 116 2.54 19.44 14.89
C LYS A 116 3.17 18.40 13.96
N LEU A 117 4.02 17.53 14.48
CA LEU A 117 4.64 16.44 13.71
C LEU A 117 3.58 15.47 13.17
N ALA A 118 2.54 15.16 13.95
CA ALA A 118 1.43 14.34 13.46
C ALA A 118 0.72 14.99 12.26
N GLY A 119 0.45 16.30 12.33
CA GLY A 119 -0.16 17.04 11.23
C GLY A 119 0.73 17.03 9.98
N PHE A 120 2.03 17.25 10.16
CA PHE A 120 3.00 17.18 9.08
C PHE A 120 3.03 15.78 8.42
N MET A 121 3.02 14.70 9.22
CA MET A 121 2.95 13.34 8.70
C MET A 121 1.65 13.07 7.94
N LEU A 122 0.51 13.63 8.37
CA LEU A 122 -0.74 13.54 7.62
C LEU A 122 -0.63 14.23 6.25
N ALA A 123 0.04 15.39 6.17
CA ALA A 123 0.28 16.06 4.90
C ALA A 123 1.10 15.18 3.93
N LEU A 124 2.15 14.52 4.44
CA LEU A 124 2.94 13.57 3.66
C LEU A 124 2.11 12.33 3.24
N GLY A 125 1.23 11.84 4.11
CA GLY A 125 0.29 10.77 3.78
C GLY A 125 -0.65 11.17 2.63
N VAL A 126 -1.22 12.37 2.68
CA VAL A 126 -2.06 12.92 1.60
C VAL A 126 -1.27 13.08 0.31
N LEU A 127 -0.03 13.60 0.38
CA LEU A 127 0.84 13.72 -0.79
C LEU A 127 1.34 12.36 -1.33
N SER A 128 1.14 11.26 -0.60
CA SER A 128 1.47 9.91 -1.06
C SER A 128 0.32 9.25 -1.83
N LYS A 129 -0.93 9.38 -1.34
CA LYS A 129 -2.08 8.66 -1.92
C LYS A 129 -3.43 9.36 -1.81
N GLY A 130 -3.48 10.56 -1.23
CA GLY A 130 -4.66 11.41 -1.17
C GLY A 130 -5.43 11.36 0.16
N LEU A 131 -6.69 11.80 0.12
CA LEU A 131 -7.51 12.09 1.29
C LEU A 131 -7.77 10.87 2.20
N VAL A 132 -7.60 9.66 1.68
CA VAL A 132 -7.72 8.42 2.47
C VAL A 132 -6.70 8.40 3.62
N ALA A 133 -5.59 9.14 3.53
CA ALA A 133 -4.60 9.25 4.60
C ALA A 133 -5.09 10.05 5.84
N LEU A 134 -6.25 10.73 5.79
CA LEU A 134 -6.68 11.68 6.82
C LEU A 134 -7.37 11.05 8.03
N TYR A 135 -7.67 9.75 8.03
CA TYR A 135 -8.36 9.11 9.16
C TYR A 135 -7.65 9.26 10.53
N PRO A 136 -6.31 9.42 10.65
CA PRO A 136 -5.69 9.64 11.94
C PRO A 136 -6.10 10.94 12.66
N LEU A 137 -6.71 11.90 11.96
CA LEU A 137 -7.33 13.09 12.58
C LEU A 137 -8.35 12.72 13.66
N SER A 138 -9.07 11.62 13.47
CA SER A 138 -10.09 11.15 14.41
C SER A 138 -9.52 10.60 15.74
N LEU A 139 -8.23 10.32 15.82
CA LEU A 139 -7.64 9.67 17.01
C LEU A 139 -7.77 10.52 18.28
N LEU A 140 -7.63 11.85 18.18
CA LEU A 140 -7.82 12.74 19.33
C LEU A 140 -9.24 12.61 19.91
N PHE A 141 -10.25 12.48 19.04
CA PHE A 141 -11.63 12.24 19.46
C PHE A 141 -11.77 10.87 20.15
N TRP A 142 -11.20 9.81 19.58
CA TRP A 142 -11.27 8.48 20.18
C TRP A 142 -10.51 8.37 21.52
N ILE A 143 -9.42 9.11 21.68
CA ILE A 143 -8.71 9.25 22.97
C ILE A 143 -9.61 9.95 24.00
N LEU A 144 -10.29 11.04 23.63
CA LEU A 144 -11.25 11.72 24.52
C LEU A 144 -12.34 10.76 25.02
N ILE A 145 -12.91 9.94 24.13
CA ILE A 145 -14.01 9.03 24.46
C ILE A 145 -13.56 7.82 25.30
N PHE A 146 -12.52 7.10 24.86
CA PHE A 146 -12.15 5.80 25.42
C PHE A 146 -11.03 5.86 26.46
N LYS A 147 -10.10 6.82 26.34
CA LYS A 147 -9.00 6.99 27.30
C LYS A 147 -9.34 8.01 28.38
N ARG A 148 -10.16 9.02 28.06
CA ARG A 148 -10.61 10.06 29.00
C ARG A 148 -9.48 10.75 29.76
N ASN A 149 -8.27 10.75 29.18
CA ASN A 149 -7.06 11.32 29.75
C ASN A 149 -6.74 12.71 29.18
N ILE A 150 -7.60 13.23 28.30
CA ILE A 150 -7.55 14.60 27.77
C ILE A 150 -8.87 15.29 28.07
N SER A 151 -8.82 16.60 28.33
CA SER A 151 -10.03 17.42 28.50
C SER A 151 -10.65 17.81 27.15
N ILE A 152 -11.93 18.20 27.16
CA ILE A 152 -12.62 18.73 25.97
C ILE A 152 -11.89 19.96 25.40
N LYS A 153 -11.44 20.87 26.27
CA LYS A 153 -10.66 22.05 25.86
C LYS A 153 -9.36 21.64 25.16
N GLN A 154 -8.65 20.67 25.74
CA GLN A 154 -7.42 20.12 25.14
C GLN A 154 -7.69 19.48 23.78
N PHE A 155 -8.77 18.70 23.64
CA PHE A 155 -9.18 18.10 22.37
C PHE A 155 -9.33 19.15 21.26
N PHE A 156 -10.06 20.25 21.51
CA PHE A 156 -10.21 21.31 20.51
C PHE A 156 -8.89 22.00 20.18
N THR A 157 -8.07 22.34 21.20
CA THR A 157 -6.76 22.96 20.97
C THR A 157 -5.83 22.03 20.16
N ASP A 158 -5.76 20.75 20.51
CA ASP A 158 -4.91 19.79 19.79
C ASP A 158 -5.40 19.54 18.37
N THR A 159 -6.72 19.53 18.14
CA THR A 159 -7.29 19.42 16.80
C THR A 159 -6.93 20.61 15.92
N VAL A 160 -6.98 21.83 16.46
CA VAL A 160 -6.55 23.03 15.73
C VAL A 160 -5.06 22.96 15.39
N ILE A 161 -4.19 22.62 16.35
CA ILE A 161 -2.74 22.51 16.11
C ILE A 161 -2.43 21.41 15.09
N LEU A 162 -3.13 20.27 15.18
CA LEU A 162 -2.99 19.14 14.25
C LEU A 162 -3.34 19.58 12.83
N THR A 163 -4.46 20.30 12.68
CA THR A 163 -4.94 20.81 11.39
C THR A 163 -3.97 21.85 10.81
N ILE A 164 -3.43 22.75 11.65
CA ILE A 164 -2.39 23.69 11.24
C ILE A 164 -1.15 22.94 10.74
N GLY A 165 -0.69 21.91 11.47
CA GLY A 165 0.43 21.07 11.05
C GLY A 165 0.20 20.34 9.73
N LEU A 166 -1.04 19.97 9.42
CA LEU A 166 -1.46 19.39 8.16
C LEU A 166 -1.50 20.42 7.02
N VAL A 167 -2.03 21.61 7.26
CA VAL A 167 -2.30 22.61 6.22
C VAL A 167 -1.04 23.42 5.84
N ILE A 168 -0.17 23.75 6.80
CA ILE A 168 1.05 24.54 6.54
C ILE A 168 1.89 23.97 5.38
N PRO A 169 2.19 22.66 5.31
CA PRO A 169 2.94 22.09 4.19
C PRO A 169 2.30 22.35 2.82
N PHE A 170 0.98 22.33 2.72
CA PHE A 170 0.28 22.64 1.47
C PHE A 170 0.36 24.13 1.14
N ILE A 171 0.21 25.01 2.13
CA ILE A 171 0.39 26.46 1.93
C ILE A 171 1.80 26.73 1.40
N LEU A 172 2.83 26.18 2.03
CA LEU A 172 4.22 26.35 1.57
C LEU A 172 4.40 25.77 0.16
N LEU A 173 3.84 24.59 -0.11
CA LEU A 173 3.91 23.97 -1.44
C LEU A 173 3.29 24.86 -2.52
N PHE A 174 2.11 25.45 -2.27
CA PHE A 174 1.43 26.34 -3.22
C PHE A 174 2.15 27.68 -3.39
N LEU A 175 2.81 28.19 -2.35
CA LEU A 175 3.57 29.43 -2.44
C LEU A 175 4.89 29.26 -3.20
N PHE A 176 5.60 28.14 -3.00
CA PHE A 176 6.90 27.91 -3.62
C PHE A 176 6.84 27.17 -4.96
N VAL A 177 5.76 26.44 -5.23
CA VAL A 177 5.53 25.68 -6.47
C VAL A 177 4.07 25.88 -6.91
N PRO A 178 3.72 27.02 -7.53
CA PRO A 178 2.33 27.34 -7.87
C PRO A 178 1.61 26.26 -8.70
N GLU A 179 2.31 25.59 -9.61
CA GLU A 179 1.80 24.51 -10.47
C GLU A 179 1.29 23.29 -9.69
N SER A 180 1.72 23.16 -8.43
CA SER A 180 1.23 22.11 -7.54
C SER A 180 -0.24 22.28 -7.20
N TYR A 181 -0.77 23.51 -7.21
CA TYR A 181 -2.20 23.77 -7.03
C TYR A 181 -3.01 23.15 -8.16
N ASP A 182 -2.66 23.47 -9.42
CA ASP A 182 -3.37 22.96 -10.59
C ASP A 182 -3.28 21.44 -10.67
N SER A 183 -2.11 20.87 -10.36
CA SER A 183 -1.91 19.42 -10.36
C SER A 183 -2.77 18.71 -9.29
N LEU A 184 -2.82 19.23 -8.07
CA LEU A 184 -3.64 18.66 -7.00
C LEU A 184 -5.14 18.89 -7.23
N LEU A 185 -5.53 20.01 -7.84
CA LEU A 185 -6.91 20.28 -8.24
C LEU A 185 -7.35 19.31 -9.35
N ALA A 186 -6.51 19.09 -10.37
CA ALA A 186 -6.75 18.10 -11.42
C ALA A 186 -6.90 16.68 -10.83
N TYR A 187 -6.01 16.30 -9.90
CA TYR A 187 -6.12 15.05 -9.15
C TYR A 187 -7.46 14.97 -8.39
N PHE A 188 -7.82 16.01 -7.63
CA PHE A 188 -9.04 16.02 -6.82
C PHE A 188 -10.29 15.86 -7.70
N ASN A 189 -10.40 16.62 -8.78
CA ASN A 189 -11.52 16.55 -9.70
C ASN A 189 -11.62 15.17 -10.37
N LYS A 190 -10.48 14.60 -10.79
CA LYS A 190 -10.46 13.29 -11.47
C LYS A 190 -10.72 12.13 -10.52
N GLN A 191 -10.01 12.09 -9.40
CA GLN A 191 -9.92 10.91 -8.52
C GLN A 191 -10.84 10.98 -7.31
N VAL A 192 -11.19 12.15 -6.81
CA VAL A 192 -12.13 12.26 -5.69
C VAL A 192 -13.54 12.45 -6.25
N VAL A 193 -13.77 13.54 -6.99
CA VAL A 193 -15.10 13.86 -7.53
C VAL A 193 -15.53 12.84 -8.58
N GLY A 194 -14.69 12.59 -9.59
CA GLY A 194 -14.98 11.64 -10.66
C GLY A 194 -15.24 10.22 -10.17
N SER A 195 -14.55 9.77 -9.11
CA SER A 195 -14.76 8.44 -8.53
C SER A 195 -16.10 8.29 -7.79
N ILE A 196 -16.66 9.37 -7.26
CA ILE A 196 -17.97 9.34 -6.59
C ILE A 196 -19.09 9.32 -7.63
N GLN A 197 -18.92 10.05 -8.73
CA GLN A 197 -19.99 10.26 -9.72
C GLN A 197 -20.04 9.18 -10.80
N ASN A 198 -18.89 8.70 -11.27
CA ASN A 198 -18.79 8.02 -12.56
C ASN A 198 -18.19 6.61 -12.50
N VAL A 199 -17.76 6.14 -11.33
CA VAL A 199 -17.03 4.88 -11.21
C VAL A 199 -17.73 3.93 -10.24
N GLN A 200 -18.05 2.75 -10.74
CA GLN A 200 -18.57 1.63 -9.97
C GLN A 200 -17.68 0.41 -10.21
N THR A 201 -17.11 -0.13 -9.14
CA THR A 201 -16.30 -1.36 -9.17
C THR A 201 -16.90 -2.49 -8.36
N VAL A 202 -17.93 -2.19 -7.55
CA VAL A 202 -18.63 -3.15 -6.70
C VAL A 202 -20.13 -2.90 -6.75
N ASP A 203 -20.92 -3.91 -6.42
CA ASP A 203 -22.40 -3.82 -6.43
C ASP A 203 -22.99 -3.32 -5.11
N SER A 204 -22.19 -3.29 -4.03
CA SER A 204 -22.64 -2.86 -2.71
C SER A 204 -21.60 -2.01 -2.00
N ARG A 205 -22.05 -0.93 -1.35
CA ARG A 205 -21.22 -0.07 -0.49
C ARG A 205 -20.64 -0.82 0.71
N PHE A 206 -21.27 -1.92 1.11
CA PHE A 206 -20.82 -2.79 2.21
C PHE A 206 -19.71 -3.76 1.80
N TRP A 207 -19.38 -3.86 0.50
CA TRP A 207 -18.36 -4.77 0.01
C TRP A 207 -17.02 -4.57 0.74
N ILE A 208 -16.62 -3.33 1.01
CA ILE A 208 -15.37 -3.05 1.73
C ILE A 208 -15.35 -3.60 3.16
N LEU A 209 -16.50 -3.68 3.84
CA LEU A 209 -16.61 -4.29 5.16
C LEU A 209 -16.50 -5.82 5.10
N VAL A 210 -17.14 -6.43 4.10
CA VAL A 210 -16.98 -7.87 3.83
C VAL A 210 -15.53 -8.18 3.51
N LYS A 211 -14.88 -7.34 2.69
CA LYS A 211 -13.46 -7.44 2.38
C LYS A 211 -12.61 -7.33 3.64
N LEU A 212 -12.84 -6.33 4.50
CA LEU A 212 -12.17 -6.18 5.78
C LEU A 212 -12.27 -7.46 6.63
N ILE A 213 -13.47 -8.03 6.78
CA ILE A 213 -13.67 -9.25 7.57
C ILE A 213 -12.94 -10.44 6.94
N SER A 214 -13.02 -10.59 5.62
CA SER A 214 -12.37 -11.69 4.89
C SER A 214 -10.85 -11.70 5.07
N GLU A 215 -10.23 -10.52 5.09
CA GLU A 215 -8.78 -10.35 5.30
C GLU A 215 -8.34 -10.68 6.74
N HIS A 216 -9.26 -10.68 7.70
CA HIS A 216 -8.98 -10.96 9.13
C HIS A 216 -9.38 -12.37 9.58
N ILE A 217 -9.91 -13.23 8.70
CA ILE A 217 -10.37 -14.59 9.07
C ILE A 217 -9.28 -15.37 9.82
N THR A 218 -8.06 -15.39 9.30
CA THR A 218 -6.92 -16.10 9.91
C THR A 218 -6.63 -15.62 11.33
N ILE A 219 -6.65 -14.30 11.55
CA ILE A 219 -6.45 -13.70 12.87
C ILE A 219 -7.61 -14.08 13.79
N GLY A 220 -8.85 -14.02 13.30
CA GLY A 220 -10.05 -14.41 14.03
C GLY A 220 -9.99 -15.86 14.53
N VAL A 221 -9.55 -16.79 13.68
CA VAL A 221 -9.34 -18.19 14.06
C VAL A 221 -8.28 -18.34 15.14
N ILE A 222 -7.13 -17.64 15.01
CA ILE A 222 -6.07 -17.68 16.03
C ILE A 222 -6.56 -17.13 17.37
N ILE A 223 -7.29 -16.00 17.35
CA ILE A 223 -7.88 -15.41 18.56
C ILE A 223 -8.88 -16.38 19.21
N LEU A 224 -9.73 -17.03 18.41
CA LEU A 224 -10.68 -18.03 18.90
C LEU A 224 -9.96 -19.21 19.56
N LEU A 225 -8.91 -19.74 18.92
CA LEU A 225 -8.11 -20.84 19.48
C LEU A 225 -7.45 -20.43 20.80
N ILE A 226 -6.78 -19.27 20.86
CA ILE A 226 -6.18 -18.75 22.09
C ILE A 226 -7.24 -18.63 23.19
N TYR A 227 -8.42 -18.12 22.85
CA TYR A 227 -9.52 -18.00 23.80
C TYR A 227 -9.99 -19.37 24.31
N VAL A 228 -10.22 -20.34 23.43
CA VAL A 228 -10.65 -21.70 23.80
C VAL A 228 -9.63 -22.38 24.71
N PHE A 229 -8.32 -22.27 24.41
CA PHE A 229 -7.26 -22.87 25.23
C PHE A 229 -7.08 -22.18 26.58
N THR A 230 -7.44 -20.89 26.69
CA THR A 230 -7.29 -20.11 27.93
C THR A 230 -8.61 -19.85 28.65
N ARG A 231 -9.75 -20.42 28.19
CA ARG A 231 -11.09 -20.11 28.73
C ARG A 231 -11.25 -20.41 30.21
N LYS A 232 -10.53 -21.43 30.72
CA LYS A 232 -10.54 -21.82 32.14
C LYS A 232 -9.53 -21.03 32.98
N SER A 233 -8.63 -20.29 32.36
CA SER A 233 -7.61 -19.51 33.09
C SER A 233 -8.20 -18.18 33.56
N LYS A 234 -7.91 -17.80 34.80
CA LYS A 234 -8.19 -16.43 35.28
C LYS A 234 -7.24 -15.47 34.56
N VAL A 235 -7.80 -14.47 33.91
CA VAL A 235 -7.06 -13.44 33.17
C VAL A 235 -7.26 -12.12 33.91
N GLY A 236 -6.18 -11.36 34.09
CA GLY A 236 -6.27 -10.02 34.69
C GLY A 236 -7.21 -9.10 33.91
N LYS A 237 -7.82 -8.12 34.59
CA LYS A 237 -8.58 -7.06 33.91
C LYS A 237 -7.62 -6.26 33.03
N SER A 238 -7.86 -6.23 31.73
CA SER A 238 -7.12 -5.39 30.79
C SER A 238 -7.78 -4.02 30.68
N ASN A 239 -7.00 -2.95 30.79
CA ASN A 239 -7.46 -1.61 30.42
C ASN A 239 -7.51 -1.50 28.90
N ASN A 240 -8.67 -1.81 28.33
CA ASN A 240 -8.88 -1.86 26.89
C ASN A 240 -9.09 -0.48 26.23
N GLY A 241 -8.91 0.63 26.96
CA GLY A 241 -9.15 1.97 26.42
C GLY A 241 -8.34 2.26 25.14
N TRP A 242 -7.08 1.80 25.07
CA TRP A 242 -6.28 1.92 23.86
C TRP A 242 -6.75 0.99 22.74
N ALA A 243 -7.20 -0.22 23.05
CA ALA A 243 -7.73 -1.14 22.06
C ALA A 243 -8.98 -0.55 21.39
N TYR A 244 -9.90 0.02 22.18
CA TYR A 244 -11.11 0.66 21.66
C TYR A 244 -10.82 1.96 20.89
N ALA A 245 -9.86 2.77 21.35
CA ALA A 245 -9.47 3.96 20.60
C ALA A 245 -8.85 3.60 19.24
N ILE A 246 -7.98 2.59 19.19
CA ILE A 246 -7.29 2.17 17.95
C ILE A 246 -8.24 1.43 17.00
N ILE A 247 -9.18 0.61 17.49
CA ILE A 247 -10.16 -0.04 16.60
C ILE A 247 -11.11 0.99 15.99
N ALA A 248 -11.56 1.99 16.77
CA ALA A 248 -12.41 3.07 16.26
C ALA A 248 -11.67 3.95 15.24
N LEU A 249 -10.38 4.22 15.48
CA LEU A 249 -9.49 4.84 14.51
C LEU A 249 -9.39 4.04 13.21
N ALA A 250 -9.17 2.73 13.30
CA ALA A 250 -9.06 1.87 12.13
C ALA A 250 -10.36 1.91 11.30
N PHE A 251 -11.52 1.85 11.95
CA PHE A 251 -12.82 2.02 11.29
C PHE A 251 -13.01 3.42 10.69
N SER A 252 -12.42 4.47 11.26
CA SER A 252 -12.44 5.82 10.65
C SER A 252 -11.69 5.88 9.32
N GLY A 253 -10.80 4.92 9.03
CA GLY A 253 -10.18 4.76 7.70
C GLY A 253 -10.95 3.85 6.74
N VAL A 254 -11.90 3.05 7.22
CA VAL A 254 -12.69 2.11 6.42
C VAL A 254 -14.05 2.67 6.03
N LEU A 255 -14.80 3.18 7.01
CA LEU A 255 -16.19 3.60 6.83
C LEU A 255 -16.36 4.71 5.77
N PRO A 256 -15.49 5.74 5.67
CA PRO A 256 -15.64 6.76 4.64
C PRO A 256 -15.57 6.23 3.20
N ILE A 257 -14.91 5.08 2.96
CA ILE A 257 -14.82 4.48 1.62
C ILE A 257 -16.21 4.01 1.14
N MET A 258 -17.12 3.70 2.06
CA MET A 258 -18.49 3.30 1.75
C MET A 258 -19.31 4.40 1.05
N ILE A 259 -18.84 5.66 1.05
CA ILE A 259 -19.51 6.76 0.35
C ILE A 259 -19.54 6.53 -1.16
N SER A 260 -18.51 5.88 -1.72
CA SER A 260 -18.39 5.61 -3.16
C SER A 260 -18.58 4.12 -3.51
N MET A 261 -19.01 3.87 -4.75
CA MET A 261 -19.06 2.55 -5.37
C MET A 261 -17.72 2.14 -6.04
N LYS A 262 -16.73 3.05 -6.07
CA LYS A 262 -15.35 2.72 -6.40
C LYS A 262 -14.67 2.21 -5.13
N GLN A 263 -14.65 0.89 -4.98
CA GLN A 263 -14.01 0.22 -3.86
C GLN A 263 -12.98 -0.80 -4.34
N SER A 264 -11.89 -0.90 -3.59
CA SER A 264 -10.89 -1.94 -3.73
C SER A 264 -10.31 -2.27 -2.36
N GLY A 265 -9.85 -3.50 -2.17
CA GLY A 265 -9.28 -3.92 -0.89
C GLY A 265 -8.09 -3.04 -0.48
N PHE A 266 -7.26 -2.62 -1.44
CA PHE A 266 -6.05 -1.86 -1.10
C PHE A 266 -6.35 -0.46 -0.56
N TYR A 267 -7.57 0.07 -0.72
CA TYR A 267 -7.96 1.36 -0.12
C TYR A 267 -7.96 1.35 1.40
N ILE A 268 -8.13 0.18 2.03
CA ILE A 268 -8.08 0.03 3.50
C ILE A 268 -6.73 -0.48 4.01
N LEU A 269 -5.72 -0.60 3.13
CA LEU A 269 -4.46 -1.26 3.45
C LEU A 269 -3.77 -0.66 4.70
N SER A 270 -3.71 0.67 4.79
CA SER A 270 -3.04 1.35 5.91
C SER A 270 -3.75 1.18 7.25
N THR A 271 -5.00 0.71 7.27
CA THR A 271 -5.78 0.49 8.50
C THR A 271 -5.49 -0.87 9.13
N PHE A 272 -4.99 -1.84 8.35
CA PHE A 272 -4.74 -3.21 8.81
C PHE A 272 -3.78 -3.31 9.99
N PRO A 273 -2.63 -2.59 10.02
CA PRO A 273 -1.78 -2.59 11.20
C PRO A 273 -2.47 -2.10 12.47
N LEU A 274 -3.43 -1.17 12.35
CA LEU A 274 -4.17 -0.66 13.50
C LEU A 274 -5.16 -1.70 14.03
N PHE A 275 -5.86 -2.41 13.15
CA PHE A 275 -6.66 -3.57 13.55
C PHE A 275 -5.78 -4.64 14.23
N ALA A 276 -4.62 -4.95 13.65
CA ALA A 276 -3.67 -5.90 14.22
C ALA A 276 -3.20 -5.46 15.63
N ILE A 277 -2.88 -4.18 15.84
CA ILE A 277 -2.53 -3.63 17.16
C ILE A 277 -3.71 -3.75 18.13
N ALA A 278 -4.91 -3.33 17.75
CA ALA A 278 -6.09 -3.36 18.61
C ALA A 278 -6.47 -4.79 19.03
N LEU A 279 -6.51 -5.72 18.07
CA LEU A 279 -6.78 -7.14 18.33
C LEU A 279 -5.70 -7.78 19.21
N SER A 280 -4.43 -7.40 19.00
CA SER A 280 -3.32 -7.84 19.85
C SER A 280 -3.48 -7.36 21.29
N LEU A 281 -3.92 -6.11 21.51
CA LEU A 281 -4.17 -5.57 22.85
C LEU A 281 -5.28 -6.35 23.58
N LEU A 282 -6.36 -6.70 22.88
CA LEU A 282 -7.50 -7.42 23.47
C LEU A 282 -7.11 -8.83 23.92
N ILE A 283 -6.18 -9.48 23.21
CA ILE A 283 -5.75 -10.85 23.51
C ILE A 283 -4.43 -10.94 24.29
N ALA A 284 -3.71 -9.83 24.46
CA ALA A 284 -2.38 -9.79 25.08
C ALA A 284 -2.29 -10.52 26.43
N PRO A 285 -3.23 -10.34 27.39
CA PRO A 285 -3.14 -11.05 28.67
C PRO A 285 -3.22 -12.57 28.53
N ARG A 286 -4.02 -13.07 27.57
CA ARG A 286 -4.15 -14.52 27.30
C ARG A 286 -2.91 -15.06 26.60
N VAL A 287 -2.35 -14.30 25.66
CA VAL A 287 -1.08 -14.66 25.01
C VAL A 287 0.05 -14.70 26.03
N LEU A 288 0.12 -13.72 26.95
CA LEU A 288 1.12 -13.68 28.01
C LEU A 288 1.07 -14.95 28.88
N LEU A 289 -0.13 -15.40 29.26
CA LEU A 289 -0.31 -16.64 30.02
C LEU A 289 0.21 -17.88 29.28
N LEU A 290 0.04 -17.93 27.96
CA LEU A 290 0.53 -19.04 27.13
C LEU A 290 2.05 -18.97 26.97
N THR A 291 2.60 -17.78 26.69
CA THR A 291 4.04 -17.59 26.49
C THR A 291 4.84 -17.86 27.76
N ASN A 292 4.31 -17.50 28.92
CA ASN A 292 4.97 -17.75 30.21
C ASN A 292 5.04 -19.24 30.58
N LYS A 293 4.22 -20.10 29.95
CA LYS A 293 4.26 -21.56 30.15
C LYS A 293 5.27 -22.26 29.24
N ILE A 294 5.90 -21.56 28.31
CA ILE A 294 6.84 -22.15 27.36
C ILE A 294 8.16 -22.44 28.08
N ASP A 295 8.50 -23.73 28.21
CA ASP A 295 9.84 -24.14 28.63
C ASP A 295 10.80 -24.15 27.45
N ILE A 296 11.66 -23.12 27.38
CA ILE A 296 12.67 -22.94 26.34
C ILE A 296 13.80 -24.00 26.38
N LYS A 297 13.96 -24.73 27.50
CA LYS A 297 14.96 -25.79 27.63
C LYS A 297 14.45 -27.15 27.15
N SER A 298 13.14 -27.30 27.02
CA SER A 298 12.50 -28.55 26.59
C SER A 298 12.98 -29.02 25.21
N LYS A 299 13.02 -30.34 25.01
CA LYS A 299 13.37 -30.95 23.71
C LYS A 299 12.40 -30.50 22.61
N GLY A 300 11.11 -30.38 22.93
CA GLY A 300 10.08 -29.90 22.02
C GLY A 300 10.35 -28.48 21.52
N PHE A 301 10.70 -27.54 22.42
CA PHE A 301 11.04 -26.17 22.02
C PHE A 301 12.31 -26.10 21.16
N LYS A 302 13.33 -26.91 21.46
CA LYS A 302 14.54 -27.01 20.63
C LYS A 302 14.21 -27.47 19.21
N ILE A 303 13.36 -28.50 19.06
CA ILE A 303 12.89 -28.98 17.75
C ILE A 303 12.12 -27.87 17.02
N PHE A 304 11.14 -27.25 17.69
CA PHE A 304 10.35 -26.14 17.12
C PHE A 304 11.24 -25.00 16.61
N ARG A 305 12.25 -24.61 17.40
CA ARG A 305 13.20 -23.56 17.03
C ARG A 305 14.04 -23.95 15.81
N THR A 306 14.59 -25.16 15.78
CA THR A 306 15.36 -25.65 14.63
C THR A 306 14.51 -25.67 13.37
N VAL A 307 13.29 -26.22 13.43
CA VAL A 307 12.35 -26.24 12.30
C VAL A 307 12.03 -24.82 11.82
N SER A 308 11.81 -23.88 12.74
CA SER A 308 11.53 -22.47 12.39
C SER A 308 12.69 -21.82 11.65
N TYR A 309 13.94 -22.02 12.09
CA TYR A 309 15.10 -21.51 11.38
C TYR A 309 15.32 -22.20 10.03
N SER A 310 15.07 -23.51 9.93
CA SER A 310 15.12 -24.24 8.67
C SER A 310 14.09 -23.72 7.68
N LEU A 311 12.84 -23.50 8.11
CA LEU A 311 11.79 -22.93 7.26
C LEU A 311 12.13 -21.51 6.80
N LEU A 312 12.71 -20.69 7.68
CA LEU A 312 13.19 -19.36 7.29
C LEU A 312 14.29 -19.46 6.23
N ALA A 313 15.30 -20.32 6.42
CA ALA A 313 16.37 -20.53 5.45
C ALA A 313 15.81 -21.03 4.10
N ILE A 314 14.91 -22.02 4.11
CA ILE A 314 14.23 -22.52 2.91
C ILE A 314 13.46 -21.39 2.21
N SER A 315 12.75 -20.53 2.96
CA SER A 315 12.01 -19.42 2.36
C SER A 315 12.93 -18.43 1.63
N ILE A 316 14.09 -18.12 2.19
CA ILE A 316 15.09 -17.24 1.58
C ILE A 316 15.69 -17.89 0.32
N LEU A 317 16.00 -19.19 0.38
CA LEU A 317 16.48 -19.95 -0.77
C LEU A 317 15.45 -19.97 -1.90
N LEU A 318 14.17 -20.23 -1.58
CA LEU A 318 13.09 -20.21 -2.56
C LEU A 318 12.94 -18.84 -3.22
N VAL A 319 13.07 -17.74 -2.48
CA VAL A 319 13.08 -16.38 -3.05
C VAL A 319 14.27 -16.19 -4.00
N GLY A 320 15.47 -16.62 -3.61
CA GLY A 320 16.66 -16.58 -4.45
C GLY A 320 16.50 -17.37 -5.75
N MET A 321 15.85 -18.53 -5.70
CA MET A 321 15.56 -19.37 -6.87
C MET A 321 14.56 -18.73 -7.86
N GLN A 322 13.89 -17.63 -7.50
CA GLN A 322 12.97 -16.89 -8.38
C GLN A 322 13.62 -15.68 -9.07
N ILE A 323 14.89 -15.40 -8.81
CA ILE A 323 15.64 -14.32 -9.47
C ILE A 323 15.71 -14.61 -10.98
N GLY A 324 15.41 -13.59 -11.79
CA GLY A 324 15.45 -13.65 -13.25
C GLY A 324 14.32 -14.46 -13.92
N LYS A 325 13.37 -15.03 -13.16
CA LYS A 325 12.26 -15.78 -13.73
C LYS A 325 11.07 -14.90 -14.08
N TYR A 326 10.38 -15.28 -15.15
CA TYR A 326 9.11 -14.67 -15.56
C TYR A 326 7.98 -15.02 -14.60
N GLY A 327 7.06 -14.08 -14.43
CA GLY A 327 5.78 -14.30 -13.77
C GLY A 327 4.74 -14.85 -14.74
N ARG A 328 3.56 -14.22 -14.74
CA ARG A 328 2.40 -14.64 -15.55
C ARG A 328 2.57 -14.37 -17.05
N ASP A 329 3.30 -13.31 -17.39
CA ASP A 329 3.32 -12.74 -18.75
C ASP A 329 4.61 -13.12 -19.50
N LYS A 330 5.02 -14.40 -19.41
CA LYS A 330 6.28 -14.88 -20.01
C LYS A 330 6.34 -14.64 -21.52
N ASP A 331 5.38 -15.19 -22.26
CA ASP A 331 5.37 -15.11 -23.72
C ASP A 331 5.26 -13.65 -24.20
N ARG A 332 4.42 -12.85 -23.54
CA ARG A 332 4.35 -11.39 -23.76
C ARG A 332 5.67 -10.68 -23.57
N LEU A 333 6.39 -10.96 -22.47
CA LEU A 333 7.65 -10.29 -22.19
C LEU A 333 8.76 -10.73 -23.15
N GLU A 334 8.80 -12.01 -23.52
CA GLU A 334 9.71 -12.52 -24.55
C GLU A 334 9.47 -11.80 -25.89
N ASP A 335 8.21 -11.70 -26.34
CA ASP A 335 7.87 -10.97 -27.55
C ASP A 335 8.25 -9.49 -27.48
N ILE A 336 7.98 -8.82 -26.36
CA ILE A 336 8.34 -7.41 -26.16
C ILE A 336 9.85 -7.25 -26.23
N TYR A 337 10.63 -8.14 -25.60
CA TYR A 337 12.09 -8.09 -25.69
C TYR A 337 12.60 -8.25 -27.12
N SER A 338 11.98 -9.13 -27.92
CA SER A 338 12.31 -9.23 -29.35
C SER A 338 11.90 -7.97 -30.15
N ILE A 339 10.76 -7.36 -29.83
CA ILE A 339 10.30 -6.14 -30.53
C ILE A 339 11.22 -4.95 -30.26
N ILE A 340 11.65 -4.74 -29.00
CA ILE A 340 12.48 -3.59 -28.63
C ILE A 340 13.93 -3.66 -29.17
N GLU A 341 14.36 -4.81 -29.69
CA GLU A 341 15.63 -4.94 -30.40
C GLU A 341 15.58 -4.29 -31.79
N VAL A 342 14.39 -4.20 -32.40
CA VAL A 342 14.19 -3.66 -33.76
C VAL A 342 13.56 -2.27 -33.75
N VAL A 343 12.69 -1.99 -32.78
CA VAL A 343 12.02 -0.70 -32.64
C VAL A 343 12.92 0.27 -31.86
N PRO A 344 13.21 1.48 -32.39
CA PRO A 344 14.04 2.46 -31.68
C PRO A 344 13.49 2.81 -30.29
N LYS A 345 14.37 2.86 -29.29
CA LYS A 345 14.02 3.30 -27.94
C LYS A 345 13.49 4.75 -27.96
N GLY A 346 12.50 5.04 -27.13
CA GLY A 346 11.86 6.36 -27.06
C GLY A 346 10.94 6.68 -28.24
N SER A 347 10.64 5.71 -29.11
CA SER A 347 9.72 5.92 -30.24
C SER A 347 8.26 5.76 -29.84
N THR A 348 7.36 6.19 -30.73
CA THR A 348 5.94 5.87 -30.66
C THR A 348 5.60 4.85 -31.75
N ILE A 349 4.83 3.81 -31.39
CA ILE A 349 4.33 2.82 -32.35
C ILE A 349 2.81 2.81 -32.38
N SER A 350 2.24 2.55 -33.55
CA SER A 350 0.80 2.39 -33.69
C SER A 350 0.36 1.02 -33.14
N ILE A 351 -0.80 0.98 -32.51
CA ILE A 351 -1.44 -0.25 -32.02
C ILE A 351 -2.88 -0.32 -32.49
N ALA A 352 -3.41 -1.54 -32.60
CA ALA A 352 -4.84 -1.71 -32.83
C ALA A 352 -5.66 -1.26 -31.62
N ASN A 353 -6.86 -0.71 -31.85
CA ASN A 353 -7.75 -0.19 -30.79
C ASN A 353 -8.02 -1.20 -29.67
N TYR A 354 -8.13 -2.49 -29.99
CA TYR A 354 -8.38 -3.53 -28.99
C TYR A 354 -7.20 -3.77 -28.03
N ILE A 355 -5.98 -3.37 -28.40
CA ILE A 355 -4.78 -3.45 -27.54
C ILE A 355 -4.77 -2.30 -26.53
N TYR A 356 -5.44 -1.18 -26.83
CA TYR A 356 -5.37 0.03 -26.01
C TYR A 356 -5.75 -0.18 -24.55
N GLY A 357 -6.74 -1.04 -24.28
CA GLY A 357 -7.17 -1.37 -22.92
C GLY A 357 -6.20 -2.25 -22.12
N GLU A 358 -5.13 -2.75 -22.74
CA GLU A 358 -4.17 -3.66 -22.12
C GLU A 358 -3.04 -2.89 -21.41
N TRP A 359 -3.32 -2.42 -20.19
CA TRP A 359 -2.39 -1.61 -19.38
C TRP A 359 -0.98 -2.21 -19.20
N SER A 360 -0.88 -3.54 -19.13
CA SER A 360 0.41 -4.23 -18.99
C SER A 360 1.33 -3.99 -20.19
N ILE A 361 0.78 -3.92 -21.40
CA ILE A 361 1.54 -3.73 -22.64
C ILE A 361 2.14 -2.32 -22.66
N HIS A 362 1.33 -1.30 -22.36
CA HIS A 362 1.83 0.07 -22.21
C HIS A 362 2.96 0.15 -21.17
N ALA A 363 2.76 -0.46 -20.00
CA ALA A 363 3.75 -0.46 -18.93
C ALA A 363 5.06 -1.16 -19.34
N TYR A 364 5.00 -2.31 -20.03
CA TYR A 364 6.17 -3.06 -20.43
C TYR A 364 6.98 -2.36 -21.53
N PHE A 365 6.33 -1.88 -22.60
CA PHE A 365 7.02 -1.14 -23.66
C PHE A 365 7.70 0.13 -23.14
N TYR A 366 6.99 0.86 -22.28
CA TYR A 366 7.55 2.06 -21.69
C TYR A 366 8.68 1.73 -20.70
N ARG A 367 8.51 0.75 -19.81
CA ARG A 367 9.53 0.35 -18.83
C ARG A 367 10.85 -0.09 -19.46
N TYR A 368 10.79 -0.91 -20.51
CA TYR A 368 12.00 -1.53 -21.06
C TYR A 368 12.65 -0.76 -22.21
N ALA A 369 11.90 0.11 -22.89
CA ALA A 369 12.40 0.84 -24.05
C ALA A 369 11.89 2.28 -24.19
N ASN A 370 11.12 2.81 -23.23
CA ASN A 370 10.43 4.11 -23.33
C ASN A 370 9.56 4.23 -24.59
N ILE A 371 9.01 3.13 -25.10
CA ILE A 371 8.17 3.14 -26.29
C ILE A 371 6.73 3.49 -25.89
N SER A 372 6.16 4.49 -26.56
CA SER A 372 4.76 4.90 -26.37
C SER A 372 3.86 4.24 -27.41
N LEU A 373 2.61 3.97 -27.06
CA LEU A 373 1.65 3.26 -27.93
C LEU A 373 0.48 4.17 -28.27
N GLU A 374 0.11 4.27 -29.55
CA GLU A 374 -1.00 5.10 -29.99
C GLU A 374 -2.03 4.35 -30.86
N THR A 375 -3.27 4.80 -30.80
CA THR A 375 -4.40 4.24 -31.55
C THR A 375 -4.85 5.12 -32.72
N LYS A 376 -4.07 6.15 -33.06
CA LYS A 376 -4.44 7.12 -34.09
C LYS A 376 -4.62 6.44 -35.44
N MET A 377 -5.72 6.76 -36.12
CA MET A 377 -6.04 6.34 -37.47
C MET A 377 -6.02 7.56 -38.42
N PRO A 378 -5.49 7.43 -39.65
CA PRO A 378 -4.80 6.26 -40.19
C PRO A 378 -3.49 5.97 -39.45
N TYR A 379 -3.02 4.72 -39.48
CA TYR A 379 -1.76 4.35 -38.83
C TYR A 379 -0.57 5.05 -39.50
N GLU A 380 0.03 6.01 -38.80
CA GLU A 380 1.08 6.87 -39.32
C GLU A 380 2.49 6.44 -38.92
N GLN A 381 2.65 5.69 -37.82
CA GLN A 381 3.96 5.35 -37.27
C GLN A 381 4.73 4.36 -38.15
N GLN A 382 6.05 4.32 -37.97
CA GLN A 382 6.90 3.39 -38.71
C GLN A 382 6.58 1.92 -38.39
N PHE A 383 6.11 1.65 -37.18
CA PHE A 383 5.76 0.32 -36.71
C PHE A 383 4.30 0.26 -36.23
N LEU A 384 3.68 -0.90 -36.47
CA LEU A 384 2.30 -1.20 -36.09
C LEU A 384 2.24 -2.58 -35.40
N LEU A 385 1.61 -2.66 -34.24
CA LEU A 385 1.49 -3.88 -33.44
C LEU A 385 0.06 -4.42 -33.46
N PHE A 386 -0.10 -5.67 -33.90
CA PHE A 386 -1.35 -6.45 -33.86
C PHE A 386 -1.20 -7.68 -32.95
N ARG A 387 -2.32 -8.30 -32.58
CA ARG A 387 -2.35 -9.65 -31.96
C ARG A 387 -2.26 -10.73 -33.04
N THR A 388 -1.53 -11.81 -32.76
CA THR A 388 -1.38 -12.96 -33.68
C THR A 388 -2.72 -13.55 -34.13
N ASN A 389 -3.71 -13.58 -33.23
CA ASN A 389 -5.03 -14.15 -33.50
C ASN A 389 -6.06 -13.12 -34.02
N SER A 390 -5.64 -11.90 -34.37
CA SER A 390 -6.55 -10.90 -34.89
C SER A 390 -6.93 -11.21 -36.34
N LYS A 391 -8.22 -11.14 -36.69
CA LYS A 391 -8.72 -11.32 -38.06
C LYS A 391 -8.52 -10.07 -38.94
N ASN A 392 -7.68 -9.13 -38.53
CA ASN A 392 -7.50 -7.87 -39.24
C ASN A 392 -6.59 -8.07 -40.43
N GLU A 393 -7.01 -7.55 -41.58
CA GLU A 393 -6.14 -7.48 -42.76
C GLU A 393 -4.95 -6.56 -42.47
N ILE A 394 -3.76 -6.99 -42.91
CA ILE A 394 -2.55 -6.19 -42.82
C ILE A 394 -2.72 -4.97 -43.75
N PRO A 395 -2.61 -3.73 -43.25
CA PRO A 395 -2.76 -2.56 -44.11
C PRO A 395 -1.72 -2.59 -45.25
N ALA A 396 -2.12 -2.24 -46.48
CA ALA A 396 -1.31 -2.42 -47.69
C ALA A 396 0.06 -1.74 -47.67
N ASN A 397 0.21 -0.69 -46.86
CA ASN A 397 1.45 0.07 -46.65
C ASN A 397 2.38 -0.52 -45.58
N TYR A 398 2.06 -1.67 -44.99
CA TYR A 398 2.90 -2.34 -44.00
C TYR A 398 3.31 -3.75 -44.46
N ILE A 399 4.46 -4.21 -43.95
CA ILE A 399 5.00 -5.55 -44.15
C ILE A 399 5.27 -6.19 -42.79
N LYS A 400 4.87 -7.45 -42.64
CA LYS A 400 5.13 -8.25 -41.43
C LYS A 400 6.64 -8.44 -41.23
N GLN A 401 7.10 -8.19 -40.00
CA GLN A 401 8.44 -8.55 -39.56
C GLN A 401 8.41 -9.99 -39.06
N ASP A 402 9.22 -10.86 -39.66
CA ASP A 402 9.33 -12.26 -39.24
C ASP A 402 10.33 -12.38 -38.09
N MET A 403 9.83 -12.44 -36.86
CA MET A 403 10.63 -12.46 -35.64
C MET A 403 10.24 -13.61 -34.69
N GLY A 404 9.41 -14.56 -35.14
CA GLY A 404 8.99 -15.70 -34.30
C GLY A 404 8.14 -15.33 -33.07
N LEU A 405 7.46 -14.18 -33.09
CA LEU A 405 6.60 -13.70 -32.00
C LEU A 405 5.40 -14.63 -31.76
N LYS A 406 5.01 -14.80 -30.49
CA LYS A 406 3.94 -15.70 -30.05
C LYS A 406 2.60 -14.97 -29.90
N GLU A 407 2.57 -13.88 -29.14
CA GLU A 407 1.38 -13.09 -28.82
C GLU A 407 1.11 -11.98 -29.84
N PHE A 408 2.15 -11.44 -30.46
CA PHE A 408 2.05 -10.27 -31.33
C PHE A 408 2.50 -10.49 -32.76
N ILE A 409 2.07 -9.59 -33.64
CA ILE A 409 2.59 -9.40 -34.98
C ILE A 409 3.11 -7.96 -35.06
N LEU A 410 4.41 -7.81 -35.32
CA LEU A 410 5.00 -6.51 -35.63
C LEU A 410 4.98 -6.29 -37.14
N LEU A 411 4.48 -5.14 -37.54
CA LEU A 411 4.42 -4.68 -38.92
C LEU A 411 5.30 -3.44 -39.05
N LYS A 412 6.04 -3.32 -40.16
CA LYS A 412 6.85 -2.13 -40.49
C LYS A 412 6.31 -1.49 -41.76
N ARG A 413 6.21 -0.16 -41.77
CA ARG A 413 5.78 0.60 -42.94
C ARG A 413 6.79 0.42 -44.09
N LYS A 414 6.26 0.24 -45.31
CA LYS A 414 7.03 0.06 -46.56
C LYS A 414 7.95 1.24 -46.87
#